data_AF-A0A818UVX8-F1
#
_entry.id   AF-A0A818UVX8-F1
#
_cell.length_a   1.000
_cell.length_b   1.000
_cell.length_c   1.000
_cell.angle_alpha   90.00
_cell.angle_beta   90.00
_cell.angle_gamma   90.00
#
_symmetry.space_group_name_H-M   'P 1'
#
loop_
_entity.id
_entity.type
_entity.pdbx_description
1 polymer ?
#
loop_
_entity_poly.entity_id
_entity_poly.type
_entity_poly.pdbx_seq_one_letter_code
_entity_poly.pdbx_strand_id
1 'polypeptide(L)'
;MSILYYTLNNPVFTNFAFYSTASAVKMMSMSLLTVAKRLSKDVFANPEDLVLAKNKSAVTTTSDPDVERVRRNHLNDIENIIPFVLVGVFYVSTNPDRNTALWHFRIFFISRILHTLTYQLALPQPSRFISCAIGYAATLSMAARVLLTARP
;
A
#
# COMPACT_ATOMS: atom_id res chain seq x y z
N MET A 1 12.94 -28.27 19.81
CA MET A 1 11.61 -27.77 19.35
C MET A 1 11.86 -26.85 18.17
N SER A 2 11.50 -27.27 16.96
CA SER A 2 11.68 -26.47 15.75
C SER A 2 10.84 -25.19 15.88
N ILE A 3 11.48 -24.02 15.81
CA ILE A 3 10.76 -22.74 15.81
C ILE A 3 10.06 -22.64 14.46
N LEU A 4 8.74 -22.83 14.45
CA LEU A 4 7.95 -22.61 13.24
C LEU A 4 7.70 -21.11 13.14
N TYR A 5 8.41 -20.43 12.23
CA TYR A 5 8.31 -18.98 12.08
C TYR A 5 6.98 -18.55 11.45
N TYR A 6 6.49 -19.32 10.49
CA TYR A 6 5.29 -19.02 9.69
C TYR A 6 4.06 -19.79 10.21
N THR A 7 3.66 -19.49 11.44
CA THR A 7 2.44 -20.01 12.05
C THR A 7 1.72 -18.92 12.83
N LEU A 8 0.40 -19.00 12.90
CA LEU A 8 -0.42 -18.05 13.67
C LEU A 8 -0.18 -18.15 15.20
N ASN A 9 0.52 -19.18 15.65
CA ASN A 9 0.99 -19.26 17.04
C ASN A 9 2.18 -18.32 17.30
N ASN A 10 2.91 -17.90 16.26
CA ASN A 10 3.99 -16.92 16.39
C ASN A 10 3.38 -15.51 16.38
N PRO A 11 3.46 -14.75 17.49
CA PRO A 11 2.86 -13.42 17.56
C PRO A 11 3.44 -12.44 16.54
N VAL A 12 4.70 -12.60 16.13
CA VAL A 12 5.31 -11.76 15.09
C VAL A 12 4.63 -12.01 13.74
N PHE A 13 4.49 -13.28 13.36
CA PHE A 13 3.86 -13.65 12.10
C PHE A 13 2.37 -13.28 12.08
N THR A 14 1.64 -13.48 13.17
CA THR A 14 0.22 -13.08 13.25
C THR A 14 0.03 -11.59 13.05
N ASN A 15 0.87 -10.76 13.69
CA ASN A 15 0.84 -9.32 13.48
C ASN A 15 1.22 -8.96 12.04
N PHE A 16 2.27 -9.57 11.50
CA PHE A 16 2.68 -9.37 10.11
C PHE A 16 1.55 -9.72 9.14
N ALA A 17 0.92 -10.88 9.28
CA ALA A 17 -0.17 -11.35 8.45
C ALA A 17 -1.36 -10.38 8.48
N PHE A 18 -1.71 -9.87 9.66
CA PHE A 18 -2.79 -8.89 9.81
C PHE A 18 -2.47 -7.57 9.08
N TYR A 19 -1.32 -6.94 9.36
CA TYR A 19 -0.99 -5.62 8.79
C TYR A 19 -0.64 -5.68 7.29
N SER A 20 -0.01 -6.78 6.83
CA SER A 20 0.23 -7.00 5.40
C SER A 20 -1.08 -7.18 4.64
N THR A 21 -1.99 -8.02 5.13
CA THR A 21 -3.31 -8.23 4.53
C THR A 21 -4.14 -6.96 4.55
N ALA A 22 -4.15 -6.21 5.67
CA ALA A 22 -4.84 -4.93 5.77
C ALA A 22 -4.30 -3.90 4.76
N SER A 23 -2.97 -3.85 4.59
CA SER A 23 -2.34 -3.00 3.57
C SER A 23 -2.74 -3.43 2.15
N ALA A 24 -2.77 -4.73 1.87
CA ALA A 24 -3.18 -5.26 0.57
C ALA A 24 -4.66 -4.96 0.27
N VAL A 25 -5.56 -5.14 1.24
CA VAL A 25 -6.99 -4.79 1.10
C VAL A 25 -7.14 -3.30 0.81
N LYS A 26 -6.37 -2.45 1.49
CA LYS A 26 -6.34 -1.01 1.22
C LYS A 26 -5.82 -0.70 -0.20
N MET A 27 -4.83 -1.42 -0.69
CA MET A 27 -4.36 -1.26 -2.07
C MET A 27 -5.46 -1.65 -3.07
N MET A 28 -6.18 -2.75 -2.81
CA MET A 28 -7.30 -3.18 -3.65
C MET A 28 -8.43 -2.14 -3.67
N SER A 29 -8.72 -1.47 -2.55
CA SER A 29 -9.74 -0.42 -2.50
C SER A 29 -9.41 0.80 -3.36
N MET A 30 -8.13 1.06 -3.65
CA MET A 30 -7.72 2.11 -4.61
C MET A 30 -8.17 1.81 -6.04
N SER A 31 -8.23 0.53 -6.44
CA SER A 31 -8.79 0.13 -7.74
C SER A 31 -10.29 0.47 -7.82
N LEU A 32 -11.04 0.17 -6.76
CA LEU A 32 -12.47 0.47 -6.66
C LEU A 32 -12.72 1.99 -6.67
N LEU A 33 -11.90 2.76 -5.98
CA LEU A 33 -11.99 4.22 -5.99
C LEU A 33 -11.73 4.80 -7.39
N THR A 34 -10.83 4.18 -8.17
CA THR A 34 -10.58 4.58 -9.56
C THR A 34 -11.83 4.37 -10.41
N VAL A 35 -12.47 3.20 -10.31
CA VAL A 35 -13.71 2.88 -11.02
C VAL A 35 -14.83 3.85 -10.60
N ALA A 36 -15.00 4.08 -9.30
CA ALA A 36 -16.01 5.01 -8.79
C ALA A 36 -15.81 6.44 -9.32
N LYS A 37 -14.56 6.92 -9.42
CA LYS A 37 -14.25 8.24 -10.00
C LYS A 37 -14.52 8.29 -11.51
N ARG A 38 -14.20 7.24 -12.25
CA ARG A 38 -14.51 7.14 -13.69
C ARG A 38 -16.02 7.19 -13.94
N LEU A 39 -16.79 6.39 -13.21
CA LEU A 39 -18.25 6.35 -13.30
C LEU A 39 -18.90 7.68 -12.86
N SER A 40 -18.39 8.29 -11.79
CA SER A 40 -18.95 9.57 -11.29
C SER A 40 -18.73 10.74 -12.23
N LYS A 41 -17.70 10.68 -13.09
CA LYS A 41 -17.36 11.74 -14.04
C LYS A 41 -17.73 11.41 -15.49
N ASP A 42 -18.27 10.21 -15.75
CA ASP A 42 -18.45 9.66 -17.09
C ASP A 42 -17.17 9.74 -17.95
N VAL A 43 -16.01 9.51 -17.33
CA VAL A 43 -14.70 9.48 -18.01
C VAL A 43 -14.15 8.06 -18.06
N PHE A 44 -14.17 7.49 -19.26
CA PHE A 44 -13.79 6.11 -19.49
C PHE A 44 -12.45 6.01 -20.19
N ALA A 45 -11.69 4.95 -19.89
CA ALA A 45 -10.41 4.72 -20.54
C ALA A 45 -10.60 4.12 -21.94
N ASN A 46 -11.59 3.24 -22.07
CA ASN A 46 -11.85 2.51 -23.29
C ASN A 46 -13.22 2.88 -23.88
N PRO A 47 -13.38 2.82 -25.21
CA PRO A 47 -14.63 3.19 -25.87
C PRO A 47 -15.79 2.24 -25.57
N GLU A 48 -15.54 0.95 -25.30
CA GLU A 48 -16.58 -0.02 -24.94
C GLU A 48 -17.29 0.31 -23.63
N ASP A 49 -16.60 0.97 -22.70
CA ASP A 49 -17.15 1.35 -21.41
C ASP A 49 -18.10 2.55 -21.50
N LEU A 50 -18.14 3.25 -22.64
CA LEU A 50 -19.09 4.36 -22.86
C LEU A 50 -20.55 3.90 -22.78
N VAL A 51 -20.83 2.61 -22.95
CA VAL A 51 -22.18 2.05 -22.76
C VAL A 51 -22.67 2.23 -21.32
N LEU A 52 -21.75 2.30 -20.35
CA LEU A 52 -22.05 2.54 -18.94
C LEU A 52 -22.22 4.03 -18.60
N ALA A 53 -21.98 4.93 -19.56
CA ALA A 53 -22.11 6.36 -19.36
C ALA A 53 -23.55 6.77 -19.13
N LYS A 54 -23.77 7.64 -18.14
CA LYS A 54 -25.10 8.22 -17.90
C LYS A 54 -25.40 9.39 -18.84
N ASN A 55 -24.36 10.08 -19.29
CA ASN A 55 -24.46 11.26 -20.14
C ASN A 55 -23.94 10.99 -21.55
N LYS A 56 -24.63 11.54 -22.56
CA LYS A 56 -24.19 11.51 -23.96
C LYS A 56 -22.89 12.28 -24.23
N SER A 57 -22.45 13.11 -23.27
CA SER A 57 -21.19 13.86 -23.32
C SER A 57 -20.01 13.08 -22.74
N ALA A 58 -20.15 11.79 -22.44
CA ALA A 58 -19.07 10.98 -21.95
C ALA A 58 -17.90 10.94 -22.94
N VAL A 59 -16.69 11.12 -22.42
CA VAL A 59 -15.48 11.21 -23.22
C VAL A 59 -14.57 10.04 -22.89
N THR A 60 -14.03 9.40 -23.91
CA THR A 60 -12.92 8.47 -23.80
C THR A 60 -11.64 9.24 -23.56
N THR A 61 -11.24 9.35 -22.31
CA THR A 61 -10.03 10.06 -21.90
C THR A 61 -9.34 9.31 -20.78
N THR A 62 -8.06 9.05 -20.96
CA THR A 62 -7.20 8.49 -19.91
C THR A 62 -6.65 9.55 -18.97
N SER A 63 -6.61 10.82 -19.39
CA SER A 63 -5.92 11.93 -18.73
C SER A 63 -6.77 12.78 -17.75
N ASP A 64 -7.91 12.30 -17.23
CA ASP A 64 -8.65 13.08 -16.22
C ASP A 64 -7.80 13.29 -14.96
N PRO A 65 -7.61 14.54 -14.50
CA PRO A 65 -6.71 14.84 -13.38
C PRO A 65 -7.03 14.13 -12.07
N ASP A 66 -8.32 13.88 -11.78
CA ASP A 66 -8.72 13.21 -10.53
C ASP A 66 -8.58 11.70 -10.63
N VAL A 67 -8.88 11.12 -11.80
CA VAL A 67 -8.62 9.70 -12.04
C VAL A 67 -7.12 9.41 -12.01
N GLU A 68 -6.31 10.24 -12.66
CA GLU A 68 -4.84 10.13 -12.62
C GLU A 68 -4.27 10.38 -11.23
N ARG A 69 -4.94 11.18 -10.39
CA ARG A 69 -4.57 11.33 -8.99
C ARG A 69 -4.74 10.01 -8.22
N VAL A 70 -5.89 9.35 -8.37
CA VAL A 70 -6.13 8.05 -7.72
C VAL A 70 -5.16 6.99 -8.24
N ARG A 71 -4.91 6.96 -9.57
CA ARG A 71 -3.96 6.02 -10.18
C ARG A 71 -2.53 6.21 -9.67
N ARG A 72 -2.06 7.45 -9.52
CA ARG A 72 -0.72 7.72 -8.96
C ARG A 72 -0.61 7.29 -7.50
N ASN A 73 -1.67 7.46 -6.70
CA ASN A 73 -1.67 6.94 -5.33
C ASN A 73 -1.65 5.40 -5.31
N HIS A 74 -2.41 4.75 -6.19
CA HIS A 74 -2.39 3.30 -6.32
C HIS A 74 -1.02 2.77 -6.78
N LEU A 75 -0.37 3.43 -7.74
CA LEU A 75 0.98 3.06 -8.17
C LEU A 75 1.98 3.16 -7.00
N ASN A 76 1.90 4.23 -6.20
CA ASN A 76 2.74 4.37 -5.01
C ASN A 76 2.48 3.26 -3.99
N ASP A 77 1.23 2.82 -3.83
CA ASP A 77 0.91 1.66 -2.98
C ASP A 77 1.56 0.38 -3.49
N ILE A 78 1.50 0.13 -4.79
CA ILE A 78 2.15 -1.04 -5.43
C ILE A 78 3.65 -1.00 -5.16
N GLU A 79 4.29 0.15 -5.38
CA GLU A 79 5.73 0.35 -5.17
C GLU A 79 6.17 0.20 -3.70
N ASN A 80 5.28 0.38 -2.72
CA ASN A 80 5.63 0.34 -1.29
C ASN A 80 5.15 -0.92 -0.57
N ILE A 81 3.91 -1.36 -0.83
CA ILE A 81 3.29 -2.50 -0.16
C ILE A 81 3.89 -3.81 -0.65
N ILE A 82 4.19 -3.95 -1.94
CA ILE A 82 4.81 -5.18 -2.46
C ILE A 82 6.18 -5.41 -1.81
N PRO A 83 7.12 -4.44 -1.78
CA PRO A 83 8.37 -4.61 -1.06
C PRO A 83 8.18 -4.85 0.44
N PHE A 84 7.24 -4.18 1.09
CA PHE A 84 6.96 -4.40 2.51
C PHE A 84 6.53 -5.84 2.80
N VAL A 85 5.65 -6.43 1.98
CA VAL A 85 5.22 -7.81 2.14
C VAL A 85 6.39 -8.77 1.91
N LEU A 86 7.16 -8.58 0.83
CA LEU A 86 8.30 -9.44 0.51
C LEU A 86 9.39 -9.38 1.61
N VAL A 87 9.83 -8.18 1.97
CA VAL A 87 10.82 -7.97 3.04
C VAL A 87 10.29 -8.47 4.38
N GLY A 88 9.01 -8.25 4.68
CA GLY A 88 8.37 -8.69 5.91
C GLY A 88 8.37 -10.21 6.08
N VAL A 89 8.16 -10.99 5.00
CA VAL A 89 8.27 -12.45 5.03
C VAL A 89 9.67 -12.89 5.47
N PHE A 90 10.72 -12.30 4.89
CA PHE A 90 12.10 -12.59 5.31
C PHE A 90 12.38 -12.07 6.72
N TYR A 91 11.87 -10.90 7.08
CA TYR A 91 12.06 -10.31 8.41
C TYR A 91 11.52 -11.21 9.53
N VAL A 92 10.36 -11.85 9.34
CA VAL A 92 9.81 -12.82 10.31
C VAL A 92 10.77 -13.99 10.56
N SER A 93 11.51 -14.45 9.54
CA SER A 93 12.50 -15.53 9.71
C SER A 93 13.75 -15.13 10.49
N THR A 94 14.01 -13.82 10.69
CA THR A 94 15.14 -13.33 11.49
C THR A 94 14.89 -13.35 13.00
N ASN A 95 13.77 -13.94 13.44
CA ASN A 95 13.30 -13.98 14.82
C ASN A 95 13.38 -12.60 15.53
N PRO A 96 12.71 -11.57 14.99
CA PRO A 96 12.80 -10.23 15.56
C PRO A 96 12.08 -10.14 16.90
N ASP A 97 12.49 -9.16 17.71
CA ASP A 97 11.75 -8.81 18.92
C ASP A 97 10.30 -8.44 18.56
N ARG A 98 9.35 -8.97 19.34
CA ARG A 98 7.91 -8.84 19.07
C ARG A 98 7.47 -7.38 19.03
N ASN A 99 7.90 -6.57 20.00
CA ASN A 99 7.47 -5.17 20.10
C ASN A 99 8.06 -4.36 18.96
N THR A 100 9.33 -4.59 18.64
CA THR A 100 10.01 -3.95 17.52
C THR A 100 9.30 -4.26 16.21
N ALA A 101 9.02 -5.53 15.92
CA ALA A 101 8.33 -5.95 14.70
C ALA A 101 6.92 -5.35 14.59
N LEU A 102 6.16 -5.36 15.70
CA LEU A 102 4.83 -4.77 15.76
C LEU A 102 4.83 -3.28 15.39
N TRP A 103 5.80 -2.52 15.90
CA TRP A 103 5.92 -1.10 15.57
C TRP A 103 6.28 -0.86 14.11
N HIS A 104 7.15 -1.68 13.51
CA HIS A 104 7.45 -1.57 12.07
C HIS A 104 6.18 -1.75 11.23
N PHE A 105 5.38 -2.77 11.54
CA PHE A 105 4.14 -3.04 10.81
C PHE A 105 3.08 -1.95 10.99
N ARG A 106 2.94 -1.43 12.22
CA ARG A 106 2.03 -0.32 12.53
C ARG A 106 2.42 0.97 11.84
N ILE A 107 3.69 1.36 11.94
CA ILE A 107 4.23 2.57 11.34
C ILE A 107 4.04 2.52 9.83
N PHE A 108 4.35 1.39 9.20
CA PHE A 108 4.13 1.19 7.78
C PHE A 108 2.65 1.35 7.41
N PHE A 109 1.75 0.61 8.07
CA PHE A 109 0.32 0.66 7.75
C PHE A 109 -0.26 2.06 7.93
N ILE A 110 0.00 2.71 9.07
CA ILE A 110 -0.48 4.08 9.35
C ILE A 110 0.07 5.07 8.33
N SER A 111 1.37 4.97 7.98
CA SER A 111 1.98 5.77 6.92
C SER A 111 1.23 5.65 5.60
N ARG A 112 0.79 4.43 5.20
CA ARG A 112 0.05 4.22 3.95
C ARG A 112 -1.36 4.79 3.97
N ILE A 113 -2.03 4.74 5.12
CA ILE A 113 -3.32 5.41 5.31
C ILE A 113 -3.14 6.92 5.20
N LEU A 114 -2.19 7.50 5.93
CA LEU A 114 -1.92 8.94 5.90
C LEU A 114 -1.48 9.43 4.52
N HIS A 115 -0.66 8.66 3.81
CA HIS A 115 -0.27 9.00 2.44
C HIS A 115 -1.48 9.07 1.52
N THR A 116 -2.41 8.13 1.64
CA THR A 116 -3.64 8.13 0.83
C THR A 116 -4.53 9.31 1.12
N LEU A 117 -4.72 9.63 2.40
CA LEU A 117 -5.51 10.78 2.82
C LEU A 117 -4.87 12.08 2.32
N THR A 118 -3.56 12.26 2.52
CA THR A 118 -2.83 13.45 2.04
C THR A 118 -2.84 13.56 0.52
N TYR A 119 -2.81 12.45 -0.21
CA TYR A 119 -2.91 12.43 -1.67
C TYR A 119 -4.30 12.83 -2.16
N GLN A 120 -5.34 12.25 -1.57
CA GLN A 120 -6.71 12.44 -2.05
C GLN A 120 -7.29 13.79 -1.61
N LEU A 121 -6.94 14.28 -0.41
CA LEU A 121 -7.37 15.58 0.12
C LEU A 121 -6.53 16.76 -0.40
N ALA A 122 -5.60 16.52 -1.33
CA ALA A 122 -4.74 17.56 -1.91
C ALA A 122 -3.97 18.39 -0.86
N LEU A 123 -3.55 17.76 0.25
CA LEU A 123 -2.83 18.48 1.29
C LEU A 123 -1.51 19.04 0.75
N PRO A 124 -1.08 20.23 1.23
CA PRO A 124 0.13 20.86 0.74
C PRO A 124 1.33 19.94 0.97
N GLN A 125 2.30 20.01 0.04
CA GLN A 125 3.63 19.47 0.33
C GLN A 125 4.17 20.17 1.58
N PRO A 126 4.90 19.48 2.48
CA PRO A 126 5.58 18.19 2.31
C PRO A 126 4.83 16.96 2.88
N SER A 127 3.55 17.07 3.21
CA SER A 127 2.79 16.01 3.91
C SER A 127 2.84 14.64 3.22
N ARG A 128 2.71 14.60 1.89
CA ARG A 128 2.81 13.39 1.06
C ARG A 128 4.21 12.77 1.11
N PHE A 129 5.25 13.61 1.02
CA PHE A 129 6.63 13.13 1.05
C PHE A 129 6.97 12.53 2.42
N ILE A 130 6.61 13.23 3.51
CA ILE A 130 6.89 12.77 4.88
C ILE A 130 6.17 11.44 5.15
N SER A 131 4.87 11.35 4.81
CA SER A 131 4.12 10.10 4.98
C SER A 131 4.70 8.96 4.15
N CYS A 132 5.19 9.21 2.93
CA CYS A 132 5.91 8.21 2.13
C CYS A 132 7.24 7.79 2.76
N ALA A 133 8.08 8.77 3.15
CA ALA A 133 9.40 8.53 3.71
C ALA A 133 9.36 7.69 4.99
N ILE A 134 8.37 7.92 5.87
CA ILE A 134 8.20 7.13 7.11
C ILE A 134 7.92 5.65 6.81
N GLY A 135 7.04 5.37 5.85
CA GLY A 135 6.75 3.99 5.45
C GLY A 135 7.96 3.32 4.80
N TYR A 136 8.65 4.07 3.93
CA TYR A 136 9.86 3.60 3.27
C TYR A 136 10.98 3.26 4.28
N ALA A 137 11.18 4.12 5.28
CA ALA A 137 12.15 3.91 6.34
C ALA A 137 11.86 2.64 7.17
N ALA A 138 10.58 2.36 7.46
CA ALA A 138 10.20 1.13 8.15
C ALA A 138 10.58 -0.12 7.33
N THR A 139 10.30 -0.12 6.02
CA THR A 139 10.68 -1.23 5.14
C THR A 139 12.19 -1.38 5.01
N LEU A 140 12.92 -0.27 4.87
CA LEU A 140 14.40 -0.28 4.81
C LEU A 140 15.03 -0.79 6.10
N SER A 141 14.49 -0.43 7.27
CA SER A 141 14.98 -0.93 8.55
C SER A 141 14.82 -2.45 8.67
N MET A 142 13.66 -2.99 8.26
CA MET A 142 13.47 -4.45 8.20
C MET A 142 14.43 -5.11 7.20
N ALA A 143 14.60 -4.52 6.01
CA ALA A 143 15.50 -5.03 4.99
C ALA A 143 16.95 -5.06 5.48
N ALA A 144 17.41 -4.01 6.17
CA ALA A 144 18.74 -3.95 6.76
C ALA A 144 18.96 -5.09 7.77
N ARG A 145 17.97 -5.37 8.64
CA ARG A 145 18.06 -6.51 9.57
C ARG A 145 18.16 -7.83 8.83
N VAL A 146 17.36 -8.04 7.78
CA VAL A 146 17.41 -9.24 6.95
C VAL A 146 18.80 -9.41 6.33
N LEU A 147 19.34 -8.37 5.70
CA LEU A 147 20.66 -8.42 5.06
C LEU A 147 21.79 -8.70 6.04
N LEU A 148 21.74 -8.10 7.24
CA LEU A 148 22.74 -8.33 8.29
C LEU A 148 22.66 -9.74 8.88
N THR A 149 21.46 -10.32 8.95
CA THR A 149 21.25 -11.65 9.54
C THR A 149 21.49 -12.77 8.54
N ALA A 150 21.12 -12.58 7.28
CA ALA A 150 21.22 -13.58 6.21
C ALA A 150 22.54 -13.46 5.40
N ARG A 151 23.59 -12.88 6.00
CA ARG A 151 24.90 -12.75 5.36
C ARG A 151 25.51 -14.15 5.13
N PRO A 152 25.94 -14.50 3.90
CA PRO A 152 26.60 -15.77 3.61
C PRO A 152 27.99 -15.86 4.23
#